data_AF-A0A5J4DZ32-F1
#
_entry.id   AF-A0A5J4DZ32-F1
#
_cell.length_a   1.000
_cell.length_b   1.000
_cell.length_c   1.000
_cell.angle_alpha   90.00
_cell.angle_beta   90.00
_cell.angle_gamma   90.00
#
_symmetry.space_group_name_H-M   'P 1'
#
loop_
_entity.id
_entity.type
_entity.pdbx_description
1 polymer ?
#
loop_
_entity_poly.entity_id
_entity_poly.type
_entity_poly.pdbx_seq_one_letter_code
_entity_poly.pdbx_strand_id
1 'polypeptide(L)' 'MREIGSSTGTDGFTAEEFETMARVLEGRHGAHAAEIAAFFTLEHRLMGDVPRASAWASVASLLRTGSLARRLNA' A
#
# COMPACT_ATOMS: atom_id res chain seq x y z
N MET A 1 27.64 24.82 -17.19
CA MET A 1 27.73 23.37 -17.00
C MET A 1 26.97 23.05 -15.72
N ARG A 2 25.65 22.82 -15.83
CA ARG A 2 24.79 22.49 -14.68
C ARG A 2 24.78 20.98 -14.55
N GLU A 3 25.19 20.48 -13.39
CA GLU A 3 25.07 19.08 -13.04
C GLU A 3 23.60 18.69 -13.15
N ILE A 4 23.30 17.88 -14.17
CA ILE A 4 22.03 17.18 -14.25
C ILE A 4 22.16 16.07 -13.22
N GLY A 5 21.83 16.42 -11.96
CA GLY A 5 21.56 15.43 -10.93
C GLY A 5 20.40 14.58 -11.43
N SER A 6 20.72 13.42 -12.01
CA SER A 6 19.80 12.32 -12.19
C SER A 6 19.27 11.91 -10.82
N SER A 7 18.24 12.61 -10.32
CA SER A 7 17.31 12.01 -9.38
C SER A 7 16.45 11.08 -10.21
N THR A 8 16.96 9.88 -10.42
CA THR A 8 16.13 8.68 -10.56
C THR A 8 15.26 8.61 -9.31
N GLY A 9 14.12 9.30 -9.31
CA GLY A 9 13.05 9.10 -8.35
C GLY A 9 12.35 7.78 -8.66
N THR A 10 13.12 6.69 -8.62
CA THR A 10 12.68 5.32 -8.84
C THR A 10 12.56 4.57 -7.52
N ASP A 11 12.39 5.30 -6.43
CA ASP A 11 12.33 4.72 -5.10
C ASP A 11 10.85 4.68 -4.72
N GLY A 12 10.10 3.88 -5.49
CA GLY A 12 8.77 3.48 -5.10
C GLY A 12 8.82 2.93 -3.67
N PHE A 13 7.82 3.27 -2.88
CA PHE A 13 7.63 2.89 -1.48
C PHE A 13 8.40 1.64 -1.03
N THR A 14 9.10 1.77 0.09
CA THR A 14 9.80 0.69 0.78
C THR A 14 8.84 -0.29 1.46
N ALA A 15 9.34 -1.48 1.81
CA ALA A 15 8.57 -2.45 2.56
C ALA A 15 8.10 -1.92 3.93
N GLU A 16 8.94 -1.13 4.61
CA GLU A 16 8.60 -0.51 5.90
C GLU A 16 7.46 0.51 5.77
N GLU A 17 7.45 1.30 4.68
CA GLU A 17 6.35 2.21 4.40
C GLU A 17 5.03 1.45 4.16
N PHE A 18 5.07 0.34 3.42
CA PHE A 18 3.88 -0.50 3.24
C PHE A 18 3.38 -1.12 4.54
N GLU A 19 4.29 -1.61 5.41
CA GLU A 19 3.91 -2.11 6.73
C GLU A 19 3.31 -1.02 7.61
N THR A 20 3.88 0.18 7.57
CA THR A 20 3.39 1.34 8.34
C THR A 20 1.98 1.72 7.89
N MET A 21 1.76 1.81 6.58
CA MET A 21 0.43 2.05 6.01
C MET A 21 -0.55 0.96 6.46
N ALA A 22 -0.18 -0.32 6.31
CA ALA A 22 -1.03 -1.44 6.73
C ALA A 22 -1.40 -1.35 8.22
N ARG A 23 -0.43 -1.11 9.12
CA ARG A 23 -0.69 -0.98 10.56
C ARG A 23 -1.64 0.17 10.89
N VAL A 24 -1.47 1.32 10.25
CA VAL A 24 -2.36 2.48 10.45
C VAL A 24 -3.79 2.17 10.00
N LEU A 25 -3.95 1.55 8.83
CA LEU A 25 -5.27 1.17 8.33
C LEU A 25 -5.92 0.12 9.22
N GLU A 26 -5.17 -0.89 9.64
CA GLU A 26 -5.68 -1.93 10.52
C GLU A 26 -6.09 -1.36 11.88
N GLY A 27 -5.28 -0.49 12.48
CA GLY A 27 -5.61 0.15 13.75
C GLY A 27 -6.87 1.02 13.68
N ARG A 28 -7.11 1.67 12.54
CA ARG A 28 -8.27 2.58 12.37
C ARG A 28 -9.54 1.88 11.88
N HIS A 29 -9.40 0.83 11.08
CA HIS A 29 -10.52 0.24 10.34
C HIS A 29 -10.72 -1.26 10.62
N GLY A 30 -9.82 -1.90 11.38
CA GLY A 30 -9.91 -3.31 11.75
C GLY A 30 -10.14 -4.21 10.55
N ALA A 31 -11.23 -4.97 10.57
CA ALA A 31 -11.58 -5.94 9.52
C ALA A 31 -11.73 -5.31 8.12
N HIS A 32 -12.07 -4.02 8.02
CA HIS A 32 -12.27 -3.32 6.74
C HIS A 32 -11.00 -2.75 6.13
N ALA A 33 -9.86 -2.83 6.82
CA ALA A 33 -8.61 -2.23 6.35
C ALA A 33 -8.21 -2.69 4.94
N ALA A 34 -8.34 -3.99 4.65
CA ALA A 34 -7.98 -4.56 3.35
C ALA A 34 -8.92 -4.07 2.22
N GLU A 35 -10.21 -3.91 2.51
CA GLU A 35 -11.22 -3.42 1.56
C GLU A 35 -10.98 -1.94 1.23
N ILE A 36 -10.65 -1.13 2.23
CA ILE A 36 -10.32 0.29 2.06
C ILE A 36 -9.05 0.45 1.22
N ALA A 37 -8.01 -0.35 1.47
CA ALA A 37 -6.82 -0.34 0.64
C ALA A 37 -7.13 -0.74 -0.82
N ALA A 38 -7.99 -1.73 -1.04
CA ALA A 38 -8.42 -2.11 -2.38
C ALA A 38 -9.26 -1.01 -3.08
N PHE A 39 -10.06 -0.26 -2.33
CA PHE A 39 -10.76 0.92 -2.85
C PHE A 39 -9.79 1.98 -3.37
N PHE A 40 -8.75 2.33 -2.60
CA PHE A 40 -7.73 3.29 -3.05
C PHE A 40 -6.94 2.78 -4.27
N THR A 41 -6.68 1.48 -4.36
CA THR A 41 -6.12 0.89 -5.60
C THR A 41 -7.02 1.20 -6.80
N LEU A 42 -8.32 0.96 -6.69
CA LEU A 42 -9.27 1.19 -7.77
C LEU A 42 -9.36 2.68 -8.13
N GLU A 43 -9.50 3.55 -7.13
CA GLU A 43 -9.63 4.99 -7.30
C GLU A 43 -8.41 5.58 -8.03
N HIS A 44 -7.19 5.25 -7.60
CA HIS A 44 -5.99 5.70 -8.28
C HIS A 44 -5.81 5.09 -9.68
N ARG A 45 -6.26 3.84 -9.92
CA ARG A 45 -6.27 3.28 -11.29
C ARG A 45 -7.18 4.07 -12.21
N LEU A 46 -8.38 4.43 -11.74
CA LEU A 46 -9.33 5.22 -12.52
C LEU A 46 -8.80 6.62 -12.84
N MET A 47 -7.96 7.18 -11.96
CA MET A 47 -7.27 8.45 -12.19
C MET A 47 -6.01 8.33 -13.07
N GLY A 48 -5.60 7.11 -13.45
CA GLY A 48 -4.35 6.87 -14.18
C GLY A 48 -3.08 6.96 -13.34
N ASP A 49 -3.20 7.04 -12.00
CA ASP A 49 -2.07 7.05 -11.07
C ASP A 49 -1.62 5.61 -10.76
N VAL A 50 -0.89 5.03 -11.71
CA VAL A 50 -0.38 3.66 -11.63
C VAL A 50 0.53 3.44 -10.41
N PRO A 51 1.48 4.35 -10.07
CA PRO A 51 2.34 4.16 -8.89
C PRO A 51 1.57 4.07 -7.59
N ARG A 52 0.62 4.99 -7.33
CA ARG A 52 -0.18 4.95 -6.09
C ARG A 52 -1.13 3.78 -6.07
N ALA A 53 -1.72 3.42 -7.22
CA ALA A 53 -2.53 2.21 -7.32
C ALA A 53 -1.75 0.95 -6.92
N SER A 54 -0.51 0.81 -7.41
CA SER A 54 0.37 -0.32 -7.10
C SER A 54 0.72 -0.36 -5.61
N ALA A 55 1.05 0.78 -5.02
CA ALA A 55 1.34 0.91 -3.59
C ALA A 55 0.17 0.41 -2.72
N TRP A 56 -1.04 0.89 -3.01
CA TRP A 56 -2.25 0.46 -2.29
C TRP A 56 -2.58 -1.02 -2.49
N ALA A 57 -2.26 -1.58 -3.67
CA ALA A 57 -2.46 -3.00 -3.92
C ALA A 57 -1.53 -3.87 -3.06
N SER A 58 -0.28 -3.45 -2.89
CA SER A 58 0.68 -4.09 -1.98
C SER A 58 0.21 -4.05 -0.53
N VAL A 59 -0.27 -2.90 -0.05
CA VAL A 59 -0.84 -2.75 1.30
C VAL A 59 -2.06 -3.67 1.49
N ALA A 60 -2.97 -3.72 0.52
CA ALA A 60 -4.14 -4.60 0.59
C ALA A 60 -3.74 -6.09 0.66
N SER A 61 -2.65 -6.47 -0.02
CA SER A 61 -2.10 -7.83 0.06
C SER A 61 -1.56 -8.16 1.45
N LEU A 62 -0.77 -7.25 2.04
CA LEU A 62 -0.23 -7.41 3.40
C LEU A 62 -1.35 -7.58 4.43
N LEU A 63 -2.38 -6.75 4.36
CA LEU A 63 -3.54 -6.80 5.26
C LEU A 63 -4.29 -8.13 5.14
N ARG A 64 -4.47 -8.66 3.92
CA ARG A 64 -5.11 -9.96 3.70
C ARG A 64 -4.28 -11.10 4.28
N THR A 65 -2.96 -11.10 4.05
CA THR A 65 -2.06 -12.12 4.60
C THR A 65 -2.06 -12.09 6.13
N GLY A 66 -1.99 -10.90 6.74
CA GLY A 66 -2.07 -10.73 8.19
C GLY A 66 -3.43 -11.15 8.76
N SER A 67 -4.53 -10.79 8.09
CA SER A 67 -5.88 -11.20 8.49
C SER A 67 -6.06 -12.73 8.41
N LEU A 68 -5.50 -13.37 7.38
CA LEU A 68 -5.54 -14.81 7.22
C LEU A 68 -4.73 -15.51 8.32
N ALA A 69 -3.51 -15.03 8.59
CA ALA A 69 -2.69 -15.54 9.67
C ALA A 69 -3.41 -15.43 11.02
N ARG A 70 -4.13 -14.34 11.28
CA ARG A 70 -4.89 -14.17 12.53
C ARG A 70 -6.10 -15.11 12.61
N ARG A 71 -6.80 -15.33 11.49
CA ARG A 71 -7.94 -16.25 11.40
C ARG A 71 -7.55 -17.72 11.58
N LEU A 72 -6.34 -18.11 11.17
CA LEU A 72 -5.86 -19.49 11.32
C LEU A 72 -5.34 -19.81 12.74
N ASN A 73 -5.04 -18.78 13.55
CA ASN A 73 -4.52 -18.93 14.91
C ASN A 73 -5.58 -18.67 16.01
N ALA A 74 -6.86 -18.53 15.64
CA ALA A 74 -7.99 -18.28 16.54
C ALA A 74 -8.93 -19.49 16.55
#